data_AF-A0A9W4RM91-F1
#
_entry.id   AF-A0A9W4RM91-F1
#
_cell.length_a   1.000
_cell.length_b   1.000
_cell.length_c   1.000
_cell.angle_alpha   90.00
_cell.angle_beta   90.00
_cell.angle_gamma   90.00
#
_symmetry.space_group_name_H-M   'P 1'
#
loop_
_entity.id
_entity.type
_entity.pdbx_description
1 polymer ?
#
loop_
_entity_poly.entity_id
_entity_poly.type
_entity_poly.pdbx_seq_one_letter_code
_entity_poly.pdbx_strand_id
1 'polypeptide(L)'
;MAPSTMTTTTETTKTNGINHLDAAELPSKIAPSSMWVDTSDSIKADPSTSVKASDGPVGDFGWGPWKIQDVLIPPSAGRGMIKKYHQRRTLYQYIFLSLAGLWSFYNLENTSYRAAALGFLFPGAGFTAVASPTAVAAFLLTLVLIPLSIFVWFAMGGIAFPIALWIGSSFMAGRLAQDTLFEQSAALWALGCFSGITWLMNNASSLNAAGYSKAQERNKYLVQAVEEQMADAAPAPQSGDRELSLETLRHVQHIIERGLSPRDDFSFHDVIDQFQTGAIRYQLYGTIDALSLYQCHYVPGFHGYLSKACQNAIEKSLQKRIMSYWKWESIFGRFTLSDWDPIKKDALEFVIDDGKHYKTN
;
A
#
# COMPACT_ATOMS: atom_id res chain seq x y z
N MET A 1 -21.87 -30.04 49.78
CA MET A 1 -20.79 -30.92 50.25
C MET A 1 -19.73 -30.95 49.17
N ALA A 2 -18.53 -30.50 49.51
CA ALA A 2 -17.31 -30.54 48.68
C ALA A 2 -16.75 -31.98 48.61
N PRO A 3 -15.54 -32.21 48.06
CA PRO A 3 -15.07 -32.02 46.68
C PRO A 3 -14.45 -33.34 46.15
N SER A 4 -13.98 -33.40 44.90
CA SER A 4 -13.07 -34.48 44.46
C SER A 4 -12.02 -33.97 43.47
N THR A 5 -10.91 -33.57 44.07
CA THR A 5 -9.50 -33.88 43.75
C THR A 5 -9.13 -34.18 42.30
N MET A 6 -8.41 -33.24 41.67
CA MET A 6 -7.54 -33.55 40.52
C MET A 6 -6.19 -34.09 41.02
N THR A 7 -5.88 -35.33 40.64
CA THR A 7 -4.55 -35.91 40.78
C THR A 7 -3.80 -35.66 39.48
N THR A 8 -2.67 -34.97 39.56
CA THR A 8 -1.75 -34.77 38.43
C THR A 8 -0.81 -35.97 38.37
N THR A 9 -0.85 -36.74 37.29
CA THR A 9 0.14 -37.79 37.02
C THR A 9 1.12 -37.25 35.99
N THR A 10 2.35 -37.02 36.43
CA THR A 10 3.48 -36.64 35.60
C THR A 10 3.95 -37.90 34.86
N GLU A 11 3.68 -37.99 33.55
CA GLU A 11 4.35 -38.96 32.68
C GLU A 11 5.57 -38.32 32.02
N THR A 12 6.73 -38.78 32.46
CA THR A 12 8.05 -38.48 31.91
C THR A 12 8.28 -39.36 30.69
N THR A 13 8.11 -38.83 29.47
CA THR A 13 8.55 -39.52 28.26
C THR A 13 9.99 -39.12 27.94
N LYS A 14 10.90 -40.09 28.03
CA LYS A 14 12.29 -39.99 27.58
C LYS A 14 12.33 -39.83 26.06
N THR A 15 12.83 -38.70 25.57
CA THR A 15 13.33 -38.54 24.21
C THR A 15 14.82 -38.86 24.20
N ASN A 16 15.25 -39.77 23.33
CA ASN A 16 16.67 -39.94 23.00
C ASN A 16 16.82 -40.11 21.49
N GLY A 17 17.45 -39.13 20.85
CA GLY A 17 18.16 -39.35 19.59
C GLY A 17 17.72 -38.53 18.38
N ILE A 18 17.54 -37.22 18.49
CA ILE A 18 17.66 -36.30 17.33
C ILE A 18 18.46 -35.08 17.78
N ASN A 19 19.57 -34.82 17.08
CA ASN A 19 20.45 -33.68 17.32
C ASN A 19 19.69 -32.37 17.12
N HIS A 20 19.60 -31.57 18.19
CA HIS A 20 19.20 -30.17 18.11
C HIS A 20 20.25 -29.40 17.30
N LEU A 21 19.85 -28.84 16.16
CA LEU A 21 20.51 -27.67 15.60
C LEU A 21 20.00 -26.47 16.40
N ASP A 22 20.90 -25.84 17.14
CA ASP A 22 20.63 -24.64 17.91
C ASP A 22 20.06 -23.55 17.01
N ALA A 23 18.83 -23.12 17.32
CA ALA A 23 18.29 -21.88 16.80
C ALA A 23 19.08 -20.74 17.45
N ALA A 24 20.02 -20.15 16.70
CA ALA A 24 20.68 -18.93 17.12
C ALA A 24 19.62 -17.82 17.30
N GLU A 25 19.35 -17.45 18.54
CA GLU A 25 18.54 -16.29 18.90
C GLU A 25 19.11 -15.05 18.22
N LEU A 26 18.27 -14.34 17.46
CA LEU A 26 18.55 -12.97 17.01
C LEU A 26 18.83 -12.09 18.24
N PRO A 27 19.94 -11.35 18.30
CA PRO A 27 20.27 -10.56 19.47
C PRO A 27 19.25 -9.42 19.66
N SER A 28 18.39 -9.60 20.66
CA SER A 28 17.52 -8.57 21.20
C SER A 28 18.34 -7.66 22.12
N LYS A 29 18.90 -6.58 21.55
CA LYS A 29 19.24 -5.29 22.22
C LYS A 29 20.18 -4.48 21.33
N ILE A 30 19.65 -3.43 20.70
CA ILE A 30 20.49 -2.33 20.18
C ILE A 30 20.86 -1.47 21.39
N ALA A 31 22.13 -1.46 21.77
CA ALA A 31 22.68 -0.54 22.76
C ALA A 31 22.72 0.89 22.20
N PRO A 32 22.53 1.93 23.04
CA PRO A 32 22.49 3.31 22.57
C PRO A 32 23.91 3.89 22.38
N SER A 33 24.02 4.73 21.36
CA SER A 33 25.13 5.66 21.04
C SER A 33 26.36 5.09 20.32
N SER A 34 26.50 5.47 19.05
CA SER A 34 27.68 6.23 18.62
C SER A 34 27.30 7.14 17.45
N MET A 35 27.69 8.41 17.61
CA MET A 35 27.71 9.55 16.69
C MET A 35 27.10 9.39 15.28
N TRP A 36 26.10 10.23 15.01
CA TRP A 36 25.79 10.70 13.67
C TRP A 36 27.05 11.30 13.03
N VAL A 37 27.65 10.59 12.08
CA VAL A 37 28.66 11.17 11.21
C VAL A 37 27.90 11.92 10.12
N ASP A 38 27.91 13.24 10.24
CA ASP A 38 27.42 14.16 9.22
C ASP A 38 28.34 14.05 7.99
N THR A 39 27.90 13.29 6.98
CA THR A 39 28.58 13.21 5.68
C THR A 39 27.83 14.11 4.70
N SER A 40 28.03 15.41 4.88
CA SER A 40 27.63 16.46 3.94
C SER A 40 28.60 16.59 2.76
N ASP A 41 29.34 15.54 2.42
CA ASP A 41 30.12 15.48 1.18
C ASP A 41 29.24 14.93 0.06
N SER A 42 28.96 15.78 -0.90
CA SER A 42 28.34 15.42 -2.17
C SER A 42 29.19 14.34 -2.87
N ILE A 43 28.85 13.07 -2.64
CA ILE A 43 29.38 11.95 -3.43
C ILE A 43 28.82 12.12 -4.84
N LYS A 44 29.60 12.79 -5.70
CA LYS A 44 29.43 12.67 -7.14
C LYS A 44 29.63 11.19 -7.47
N ALA A 45 28.54 10.52 -7.83
CA ALA A 45 28.58 9.13 -8.24
C ALA A 45 29.59 8.99 -9.39
N ASP A 46 30.66 8.25 -9.15
CA ASP A 46 31.57 7.80 -10.20
C ASP A 46 30.86 6.70 -11.00
N PRO A 47 30.51 6.93 -12.28
CA PRO A 47 29.88 5.93 -13.14
C PRO A 47 30.74 4.68 -13.34
N SER A 48 32.04 4.72 -12.98
CA SER A 48 32.98 3.61 -13.17
C SER A 48 32.90 2.52 -12.10
N THR A 49 32.19 2.73 -10.99
CA THR A 49 31.96 1.70 -9.95
C THR A 49 30.75 0.80 -10.23
N SER A 50 30.41 0.59 -11.51
CA SER A 50 29.56 -0.54 -11.89
C SER A 50 30.33 -1.83 -11.65
N VAL A 51 29.90 -2.65 -10.69
CA VAL A 51 30.35 -4.04 -10.57
C VAL A 51 30.18 -4.68 -11.95
N LYS A 52 31.28 -5.09 -12.59
CA LYS A 52 31.23 -5.88 -13.83
C LYS A 52 30.68 -7.25 -13.46
N ALA A 53 29.36 -7.39 -13.49
CA ALA A 53 28.68 -8.67 -13.40
C ALA A 53 29.15 -9.54 -14.58
N SER A 54 29.42 -10.83 -14.32
CA SER A 54 29.70 -11.78 -15.37
C SER A 54 28.48 -11.89 -16.29
N ASP A 55 28.68 -12.05 -17.61
CA ASP A 55 27.62 -12.27 -18.59
C ASP A 55 26.99 -13.69 -18.49
N GLY A 56 27.20 -14.37 -17.35
CA GLY A 56 26.73 -15.73 -17.12
C GLY A 56 25.20 -15.79 -17.06
N PRO A 57 24.59 -16.83 -17.67
CA PRO A 57 23.16 -17.05 -17.56
C PRO A 57 22.80 -17.45 -16.12
N VAL A 58 21.80 -16.79 -15.53
CA VAL A 58 21.24 -17.10 -14.19
C VAL A 58 20.03 -18.05 -14.27
N GLY A 59 19.55 -18.35 -15.48
CA GLY A 59 18.45 -19.28 -15.74
C GLY A 59 17.66 -18.91 -17.00
N ASP A 60 16.79 -19.81 -17.45
CA ASP A 60 15.82 -19.57 -18.52
C ASP A 60 14.42 -19.97 -18.01
N PHE A 61 13.55 -18.97 -17.84
CA PHE A 61 12.16 -19.16 -17.41
C PHE A 61 11.20 -19.33 -18.60
N GLY A 62 11.71 -19.63 -19.80
CA GLY A 62 10.92 -19.74 -21.04
C GLY A 62 10.72 -18.41 -21.77
N TRP A 63 11.38 -17.34 -21.32
CA TRP A 63 11.34 -15.99 -21.91
C TRP A 63 12.73 -15.53 -22.40
N GLY A 64 13.74 -16.41 -22.34
CA GLY A 64 15.13 -16.14 -22.70
C GLY A 64 16.09 -16.21 -21.51
N PRO A 65 17.41 -16.31 -21.75
CA PRO A 65 18.41 -16.41 -20.69
C PRO A 65 18.49 -15.10 -19.91
N TRP A 66 18.20 -15.17 -18.62
CA TRP A 66 18.40 -14.06 -17.70
C TRP A 66 19.89 -13.90 -17.42
N LYS A 67 20.33 -12.65 -17.24
CA LYS A 67 21.70 -12.31 -16.87
C LYS A 67 21.74 -11.76 -15.44
N ILE A 68 22.91 -11.85 -14.79
CA ILE A 68 23.10 -11.30 -13.44
C ILE A 68 22.77 -9.79 -13.37
N GLN A 69 22.93 -9.05 -14.45
CA GLN A 69 22.51 -7.64 -14.51
C GLN A 69 20.99 -7.44 -14.33
N ASP A 70 20.17 -8.44 -14.66
CA ASP A 70 18.70 -8.36 -14.60
C ASP A 70 18.17 -8.53 -13.18
N VAL A 71 18.98 -9.07 -12.26
CA VAL A 71 18.63 -9.18 -10.82
C VAL A 71 19.03 -7.97 -10.00
N LEU A 72 19.75 -7.01 -10.60
CA LEU A 72 20.16 -5.79 -9.92
C LEU A 72 19.00 -4.80 -9.80
N ILE A 73 19.01 -4.02 -8.71
CA ILE A 73 18.09 -2.89 -8.57
C ILE A 73 18.46 -1.87 -9.65
N PRO A 74 17.55 -1.55 -10.59
CA PRO A 74 17.87 -0.69 -11.71
C PRO A 74 18.08 0.75 -11.24
N PRO A 75 18.94 1.55 -11.91
CA PRO A 75 19.15 2.97 -11.58
C PRO A 75 17.88 3.82 -11.67
N SER A 76 16.88 3.34 -12.40
CA SER A 76 15.56 3.95 -12.56
C SER A 76 14.56 3.57 -11.46
N ALA A 77 14.89 2.63 -10.57
CA ALA A 77 14.03 2.22 -9.46
C ALA A 77 13.64 3.45 -8.63
N GLY A 78 12.32 3.65 -8.44
CA GLY A 78 11.78 4.80 -7.72
C GLY A 78 11.83 6.15 -8.46
N ARG A 79 12.42 6.23 -9.67
CA ARG A 79 12.51 7.45 -10.52
C ARG A 79 11.41 7.54 -11.58
N GLY A 80 10.23 6.98 -11.31
CA GLY A 80 9.13 6.94 -12.28
C GLY A 80 8.76 8.33 -12.81
N MET A 81 8.81 8.50 -14.14
CA MET A 81 8.46 9.78 -14.81
C MET A 81 7.03 10.22 -14.53
N ILE A 82 6.11 9.24 -14.43
CA ILE A 82 4.70 9.45 -14.10
C ILE A 82 4.56 10.14 -12.74
N LYS A 83 5.29 9.66 -11.71
CA LYS A 83 5.30 10.27 -10.37
C LYS A 83 5.73 11.73 -10.42
N LYS A 84 6.81 12.03 -11.13
CA LYS A 84 7.35 13.40 -11.25
C LYS A 84 6.39 14.34 -11.98
N TYR A 85 5.74 13.86 -13.04
CA TYR A 85 4.74 14.62 -13.78
C TYR A 85 3.57 15.02 -12.89
N HIS A 86 2.94 14.06 -12.20
CA HIS A 86 1.80 14.35 -11.32
C HIS A 86 2.20 15.23 -10.14
N GLN A 87 3.34 14.98 -9.49
CA GLN A 87 3.83 15.82 -8.39
C GLN A 87 4.02 17.28 -8.80
N ARG A 88 4.66 17.52 -9.96
CA ARG A 88 4.87 18.88 -10.48
C ARG A 88 3.56 19.56 -10.83
N ARG A 89 2.67 18.85 -11.53
CA ARG A 89 1.35 19.36 -11.89
C ARG A 89 0.56 19.76 -10.64
N THR A 90 0.50 18.89 -9.63
CA THR A 90 -0.19 19.18 -8.36
C THR A 90 0.45 20.36 -7.64
N LEU A 91 1.78 20.46 -7.62
CA LEU A 91 2.48 21.60 -7.02
C LEU A 91 2.13 22.91 -7.71
N TYR A 92 2.14 22.96 -9.05
CA TYR A 92 1.76 24.16 -9.79
C TYR A 92 0.29 24.54 -9.58
N GLN A 93 -0.61 23.55 -9.55
CA GLN A 93 -2.03 23.78 -9.24
C GLN A 93 -2.20 24.35 -7.83
N TYR A 94 -1.47 23.80 -6.85
CA TYR A 94 -1.52 24.29 -5.47
C TYR A 94 -0.91 25.69 -5.32
N ILE A 95 0.20 25.99 -6.00
CA ILE A 95 0.79 27.33 -6.02
C ILE A 95 -0.23 28.33 -6.58
N PHE A 96 -0.84 28.01 -7.73
CA PHE A 96 -1.85 28.87 -8.33
C PHE A 96 -3.05 29.09 -7.40
N LEU A 97 -3.60 28.02 -6.80
CA LEU A 97 -4.70 28.12 -5.83
C LEU A 97 -4.31 28.96 -4.61
N SER A 98 -3.12 28.73 -4.05
CA SER A 98 -2.64 29.47 -2.87
C SER A 98 -2.46 30.96 -3.17
N LEU A 99 -1.87 31.30 -4.33
CA LEU A 99 -1.70 32.69 -4.76
C LEU A 99 -3.05 33.35 -5.04
N ALA A 100 -3.99 32.64 -5.67
CA ALA A 100 -5.34 33.15 -5.88
C ALA A 100 -6.08 33.38 -4.56
N GLY A 101 -5.89 32.49 -3.58
CA GLY A 101 -6.47 32.62 -2.23
C GLY A 101 -5.92 33.82 -1.48
N LEU A 102 -4.59 34.00 -1.48
CA LEU A 102 -3.91 35.16 -0.88
C LEU A 102 -4.32 36.46 -1.57
N TRP A 103 -4.31 36.49 -2.90
CA TRP A 103 -4.75 37.65 -3.66
C TRP A 103 -6.19 38.03 -3.31
N SER A 104 -7.09 37.05 -3.28
CA SER A 104 -8.50 37.28 -2.94
C SER A 104 -8.68 37.77 -1.51
N PHE A 105 -7.91 37.25 -0.56
CA PHE A 105 -7.96 37.70 0.83
C PHE A 105 -7.56 39.18 0.99
N TYR A 106 -6.58 39.66 0.23
CA TYR A 106 -6.11 41.05 0.34
C TYR A 106 -6.85 42.05 -0.56
N ASN A 107 -7.46 41.60 -1.65
CA ASN A 107 -8.00 42.51 -2.68
C ASN A 107 -9.53 42.52 -2.77
N LEU A 108 -10.23 41.52 -2.22
CA LEU A 108 -11.69 41.55 -2.20
C LEU A 108 -12.20 42.40 -1.04
N GLU A 109 -13.29 43.13 -1.29
CA GLU A 109 -13.94 43.97 -0.26
C GLU A 109 -14.80 43.14 0.71
N ASN A 110 -15.44 42.08 0.20
CA ASN A 110 -16.39 41.28 0.97
C ASN A 110 -15.66 40.29 1.92
N THR A 111 -15.83 40.46 3.23
CA THR A 111 -15.17 39.64 4.25
C THR A 111 -15.51 38.14 4.17
N SER A 112 -16.72 37.77 3.74
CA SER A 112 -17.07 36.37 3.50
C SER A 112 -16.22 35.74 2.40
N TYR A 113 -16.00 36.45 1.29
CA TYR A 113 -15.14 35.93 0.21
C TYR A 113 -13.68 35.90 0.60
N ARG A 114 -13.21 36.91 1.35
CA ARG A 114 -11.85 36.94 1.90
C ARG A 114 -11.61 35.73 2.81
N ALA A 115 -12.47 35.51 3.81
CA ALA A 115 -12.35 34.39 4.74
C ALA A 115 -12.42 33.03 4.03
N ALA A 116 -13.35 32.86 3.08
CA ALA A 116 -13.44 31.63 2.29
C ALA A 116 -12.17 31.38 1.46
N ALA A 117 -11.60 32.42 0.85
CA ALA A 117 -10.44 32.32 -0.02
C ALA A 117 -9.17 31.81 0.68
N LEU A 118 -9.00 32.07 1.98
CA LEU A 118 -7.90 31.48 2.75
C LEU A 118 -7.98 29.95 2.81
N GLY A 119 -9.19 29.39 2.67
CA GLY A 119 -9.36 27.96 2.51
C GLY A 119 -8.56 27.37 1.35
N PHE A 120 -8.14 28.16 0.34
CA PHE A 120 -7.32 27.64 -0.77
C PHE A 120 -5.91 27.21 -0.34
N LEU A 121 -5.39 27.75 0.77
CA LEU A 121 -4.08 27.37 1.30
C LEU A 121 -4.18 26.08 2.11
N PHE A 122 -5.19 25.97 2.95
CA PHE A 122 -5.36 24.84 3.87
C PHE A 122 -6.83 24.68 4.31
N PRO A 123 -7.34 23.44 4.47
CA PRO A 123 -8.69 23.21 4.99
C PRO A 123 -8.87 23.85 6.37
N GLY A 124 -9.85 24.75 6.48
CA GLY A 124 -10.15 25.47 7.72
C GLY A 124 -9.30 26.72 7.99
N ALA A 125 -8.33 27.08 7.14
CA ALA A 125 -7.52 28.28 7.33
C ALA A 125 -8.37 29.56 7.50
N GLY A 126 -9.45 29.67 6.72
CA GLY A 126 -10.38 30.80 6.80
C GLY A 126 -10.98 31.03 8.20
N PHE A 127 -11.20 29.98 8.99
CA PHE A 127 -11.72 30.13 10.35
C PHE A 127 -10.78 30.91 11.27
N THR A 128 -9.47 30.82 11.03
CA THR A 128 -8.47 31.57 11.80
C THR A 128 -8.47 33.07 11.48
N ALA A 129 -8.93 33.46 10.29
CA ALA A 129 -9.14 34.88 9.96
C ALA A 129 -10.44 35.42 10.55
N VAL A 130 -11.48 34.58 10.68
CA VAL A 130 -12.72 34.99 11.36
C VAL A 130 -12.49 35.18 12.86
N ALA A 131 -11.70 34.30 13.49
CA ALA A 131 -11.24 34.40 14.89
C ALA A 131 -12.35 34.56 15.96
N SER A 132 -13.61 34.26 15.64
CA SER A 132 -14.71 34.21 16.60
C SER A 132 -14.70 32.88 17.37
N PRO A 133 -15.33 32.80 18.57
CA PRO A 133 -15.39 31.55 19.33
C PRO A 133 -15.96 30.37 18.54
N THR A 134 -16.98 30.62 17.70
CA THR A 134 -17.58 29.61 16.84
C THR A 134 -16.65 29.19 15.70
N ALA A 135 -15.91 30.13 15.10
CA ALA A 135 -14.92 29.82 14.08
C ALA A 135 -13.73 29.04 14.65
N VAL A 136 -13.27 29.36 15.87
CA VAL A 136 -12.22 28.59 16.56
C VAL A 136 -12.68 27.15 16.80
N ALA A 137 -13.90 26.95 17.27
CA ALA A 137 -14.47 25.60 17.43
C ALA A 137 -14.55 24.85 16.09
N ALA A 138 -14.97 25.52 15.01
CA ALA A 138 -15.02 24.94 13.67
C ALA A 138 -13.62 24.60 13.11
N PHE A 139 -12.61 25.42 13.43
CA PHE A 139 -11.22 25.13 13.09
C PHE A 139 -10.71 23.88 13.80
N LEU A 140 -10.91 23.79 15.12
CA LEU A 140 -10.53 22.60 15.90
C LEU A 140 -11.23 21.34 15.40
N LEU A 141 -12.53 21.44 15.09
CA LEU A 141 -13.26 20.34 14.46
C LEU A 141 -12.65 19.95 13.11
N THR A 142 -12.25 20.92 12.28
CA THR A 142 -11.58 20.65 11.00
C THR A 142 -10.27 19.91 11.21
N LEU A 143 -9.46 20.28 12.22
CA LEU A 143 -8.22 19.58 12.55
C LEU A 143 -8.45 18.11 12.95
N VAL A 144 -9.56 17.81 13.62
CA VAL A 144 -9.96 16.42 13.94
C VAL A 144 -10.48 15.68 12.71
N LEU A 145 -11.21 16.36 11.83
CA LEU A 145 -11.77 15.76 10.63
C LEU A 145 -10.71 15.49 9.55
N ILE A 146 -9.58 16.20 9.53
CA ILE A 146 -8.47 15.95 8.59
C ILE A 146 -7.98 14.49 8.68
N PRO A 147 -7.47 13.99 9.83
CA PRO A 147 -6.98 12.62 9.92
C PRO A 147 -8.09 11.59 9.66
N LEU A 148 -9.34 11.87 10.08
CA LEU A 148 -10.48 11.01 9.77
C LEU A 148 -10.75 10.94 8.25
N SER A 149 -10.70 12.08 7.55
CA SER A 149 -10.91 12.14 6.10
C SER A 149 -9.79 11.44 5.32
N ILE A 150 -8.54 11.57 5.79
CA ILE A 150 -7.39 10.86 5.22
C ILE A 150 -7.52 9.36 5.47
N PHE A 151 -7.95 8.94 6.67
CA PHE A 151 -8.19 7.54 6.98
C PHE A 151 -9.27 6.95 6.08
N VAL A 152 -10.41 7.62 5.91
CA VAL A 152 -11.49 7.14 5.01
C VAL A 152 -11.01 7.12 3.56
N TRP A 153 -10.31 8.16 3.10
CA TRP A 153 -9.74 8.17 1.76
C TRP A 153 -8.78 6.98 1.54
N PHE A 154 -7.88 6.71 2.48
CA PHE A 154 -6.97 5.58 2.41
C PHE A 154 -7.73 4.25 2.45
N ALA A 155 -8.68 4.09 3.37
CA ALA A 155 -9.38 2.83 3.62
C ALA A 155 -10.30 2.41 2.47
N MET A 156 -11.00 3.34 1.80
CA MET A 156 -11.97 3.01 0.74
C MET A 156 -11.72 3.69 -0.61
N GLY A 157 -10.60 4.39 -0.78
CA GLY A 157 -10.29 5.13 -2.01
C GLY A 157 -11.12 6.40 -2.20
N GLY A 158 -11.88 6.85 -1.18
CA GLY A 158 -12.84 7.95 -1.30
C GLY A 158 -12.21 9.35 -1.28
N ILE A 159 -11.67 9.84 -2.40
CA ILE A 159 -11.09 11.20 -2.51
C ILE A 159 -12.14 12.31 -2.31
N ALA A 160 -13.43 12.00 -2.48
CA ALA A 160 -14.52 12.93 -2.23
C ALA A 160 -14.52 13.49 -0.79
N PHE A 161 -14.10 12.72 0.21
CA PHE A 161 -14.11 13.14 1.61
C PHE A 161 -13.12 14.28 1.93
N PRO A 162 -11.81 14.17 1.61
CA PRO A 162 -10.90 15.29 1.81
C PRO A 162 -11.28 16.52 0.97
N ILE A 163 -11.79 16.34 -0.26
CA ILE A 163 -12.28 17.46 -1.08
C ILE A 163 -13.49 18.15 -0.42
N ALA A 164 -14.46 17.37 0.08
CA ALA A 164 -15.63 17.91 0.76
C ALA A 164 -15.25 18.64 2.06
N LEU A 165 -14.30 18.12 2.83
CA LEU A 165 -13.78 18.80 4.01
C LEU A 165 -13.11 20.13 3.64
N TRP A 166 -12.32 20.14 2.58
CA TRP A 166 -11.61 21.33 2.10
C TRP A 166 -12.59 22.41 1.63
N ILE A 167 -13.51 22.07 0.72
CA ILE A 167 -14.51 23.00 0.19
C ILE A 167 -15.49 23.42 1.29
N GLY A 168 -15.96 22.48 2.11
CA GLY A 168 -16.92 22.73 3.17
C GLY A 168 -16.37 23.68 4.24
N SER A 169 -15.11 23.49 4.66
CA SER A 169 -14.46 24.39 5.62
C SER A 169 -14.23 25.79 5.06
N SER A 170 -13.84 25.91 3.77
CA SER A 170 -13.73 27.20 3.07
C SER A 170 -15.08 27.93 3.01
N PHE A 171 -16.14 27.25 2.56
CA PHE A 171 -17.47 27.84 2.47
C PHE A 171 -18.01 28.27 3.85
N MET A 172 -17.85 27.41 4.86
CA MET A 172 -18.31 27.71 6.21
C MET A 172 -17.54 28.88 6.84
N ALA A 173 -16.23 29.01 6.56
CA ALA A 173 -15.46 30.17 7.01
C ALA A 173 -16.02 31.48 6.45
N GLY A 174 -16.39 31.50 5.16
CA GLY A 174 -17.06 32.66 4.57
C GLY A 174 -18.41 32.97 5.20
N ARG A 175 -19.18 31.94 5.57
CA ARG A 175 -20.50 32.10 6.22
C ARG A 175 -20.40 32.61 7.66
N LEU A 176 -19.31 32.28 8.36
CA LEU A 176 -19.04 32.74 9.72
C LEU A 176 -18.30 34.09 9.76
N ALA A 177 -17.90 34.62 8.62
CA ALA A 177 -17.16 35.87 8.54
C ALA A 177 -17.96 37.03 9.16
N GLN A 178 -17.24 37.88 9.88
CA GLN A 178 -17.76 39.09 10.50
C GLN A 178 -17.32 40.31 9.68
N ASP A 179 -17.67 41.52 10.13
CA ASP A 179 -17.31 42.78 9.45
C ASP A 179 -15.79 43.02 9.42
N THR A 180 -15.06 42.42 10.37
CA THR A 180 -13.60 42.52 10.45
C THR A 180 -12.97 41.13 10.47
N LEU A 181 -11.79 41.00 9.86
CA LEU A 181 -11.00 39.78 9.86
C LEU A 181 -9.64 40.01 10.51
N PHE A 182 -9.06 38.95 11.05
CA PHE A 182 -7.68 38.91 11.52
C PHE A 182 -6.72 38.82 10.32
N GLU A 183 -6.25 39.98 9.87
CA GLU A 183 -5.45 40.17 8.64
C GLU A 183 -4.15 39.36 8.62
N GLN A 184 -3.53 39.13 9.79
CA GLN A 184 -2.27 38.40 9.90
C GLN A 184 -2.43 36.90 9.64
N SER A 185 -3.66 36.35 9.70
CA SER A 185 -3.95 34.95 9.40
C SER A 185 -3.39 34.52 8.04
N ALA A 186 -3.57 35.36 7.01
CA ALA A 186 -3.10 35.07 5.65
C ALA A 186 -1.59 34.88 5.58
N ALA A 187 -0.82 35.78 6.22
CA ALA A 187 0.63 35.70 6.25
C ALA A 187 1.12 34.48 7.03
N LEU A 188 0.48 34.16 8.17
CA LEU A 188 0.81 32.98 8.98
C LEU A 188 0.59 31.68 8.21
N TRP A 189 -0.53 31.55 7.48
CA TRP A 189 -0.80 30.37 6.65
C TRP A 189 0.10 30.29 5.43
N ALA A 190 0.38 31.40 4.75
CA ALA A 190 1.33 31.42 3.65
C ALA A 190 2.71 30.93 4.11
N LEU A 191 3.21 31.45 5.23
CA LEU A 191 4.48 31.05 5.81
C LEU A 191 4.46 29.58 6.21
N GLY A 192 3.44 29.13 6.94
CA GLY A 192 3.30 27.75 7.41
C GLY A 192 3.22 26.73 6.27
N CYS A 193 2.35 26.96 5.28
CA CYS A 193 2.17 26.05 4.16
C CYS A 193 3.42 25.99 3.27
N PHE A 194 4.00 27.13 2.89
CA PHE A 194 5.17 27.14 2.00
C PHE A 194 6.44 26.63 2.69
N SER A 195 6.66 26.95 3.97
CA SER A 195 7.77 26.38 4.73
C SER A 195 7.60 24.88 4.93
N GLY A 196 6.38 24.41 5.28
CA GLY A 196 6.07 23.00 5.44
C GLY A 196 6.27 22.19 4.16
N ILE A 197 5.79 22.68 3.01
CA ILE A 197 6.01 22.03 1.71
C ILE A 197 7.49 21.99 1.35
N THR A 198 8.21 23.10 1.53
CA THR A 198 9.65 23.16 1.27
C THR A 198 10.42 22.16 2.12
N TRP A 199 10.09 22.07 3.41
CA TRP A 199 10.67 21.09 4.32
C TRP A 199 10.37 19.64 3.89
N LEU A 200 9.12 19.32 3.56
CA LEU A 200 8.73 17.99 3.07
C LEU A 200 9.48 17.61 1.79
N MET A 201 9.63 18.54 0.85
CA MET A 201 10.37 18.32 -0.40
C MET A 201 11.86 18.08 -0.15
N ASN A 202 12.48 18.86 0.73
CA ASN A 202 13.88 18.69 1.09
C ASN A 202 14.12 17.35 1.80
N ASN A 203 13.25 17.00 2.76
CA ASN A 203 13.32 15.72 3.46
C ASN A 203 13.14 14.53 2.50
N ALA A 204 12.16 14.61 1.58
CA ALA A 204 11.96 13.58 0.56
C ALA A 204 13.17 13.46 -0.37
N SER A 205 13.80 14.57 -0.75
CA SER A 205 15.02 14.56 -1.57
C SER A 205 16.18 13.87 -0.85
N SER A 206 16.36 14.16 0.45
CA SER A 206 17.38 13.51 1.28
C SER A 206 17.14 12.00 1.40
N LEU A 207 15.90 11.59 1.69
CA LEU A 207 15.52 10.16 1.75
C LEU A 207 15.72 9.44 0.42
N ASN A 208 15.42 10.10 -0.71
CA ASN A 208 15.66 9.52 -2.04
C ASN A 208 17.16 9.35 -2.32
N ALA A 209 17.99 10.31 -1.90
CA ALA A 209 19.45 10.20 -2.03
C ALA A 209 20.00 9.03 -1.18
N ALA A 210 19.55 8.91 0.07
CA ALA A 210 19.90 7.78 0.94
C ALA A 210 19.44 6.44 0.35
N GLY A 211 18.23 6.40 -0.23
CA GLY A 211 17.70 5.22 -0.92
C GLY A 211 18.55 4.78 -2.10
N TYR A 212 19.14 5.71 -2.84
CA TYR A 212 20.07 5.41 -3.93
C TYR A 212 21.35 4.75 -3.42
N SER A 213 21.98 5.31 -2.37
CA SER A 213 23.17 4.73 -1.75
C SER A 213 22.89 3.31 -1.23
N LYS A 214 21.74 3.11 -0.58
CA LYS A 214 21.31 1.79 -0.09
C LYS A 214 21.07 0.80 -1.23
N ALA A 215 20.52 1.25 -2.36
CA ALA A 215 20.34 0.40 -3.53
C ALA A 215 21.69 -0.04 -4.12
N GLN A 216 22.67 0.88 -4.20
CA GLN A 216 24.02 0.54 -4.65
C GLN A 216 24.71 -0.45 -3.73
N GLU A 217 24.58 -0.28 -2.41
CA GLU A 217 25.10 -1.24 -1.43
C GLU A 217 24.45 -2.62 -1.59
N ARG A 218 23.12 -2.66 -1.78
CA ARG A 218 22.40 -3.92 -2.02
C ARG A 218 22.87 -4.62 -3.30
N ASN A 219 23.08 -3.87 -4.38
CA ASN A 219 23.57 -4.43 -5.64
C ASN A 219 24.96 -5.08 -5.51
N LYS A 220 25.78 -4.71 -4.51
CA LYS A 220 27.07 -5.37 -4.27
C LYS A 220 26.92 -6.80 -3.77
N TYR A 221 25.91 -7.08 -2.92
CA TYR A 221 25.70 -8.43 -2.40
C TYR A 221 24.73 -9.25 -3.25
N LEU A 222 23.80 -8.62 -3.98
CA LEU A 222 22.77 -9.33 -4.75
C LEU A 222 23.36 -10.30 -5.77
N VAL A 223 24.48 -9.93 -6.41
CA VAL A 223 25.20 -10.82 -7.33
C VAL A 223 25.67 -12.07 -6.61
N GLN A 224 26.39 -11.89 -5.50
CA GLN A 224 26.91 -12.99 -4.70
C GLN A 224 25.78 -13.87 -4.15
N ALA A 225 24.71 -13.27 -3.63
CA ALA A 225 23.58 -14.01 -3.09
C ALA A 225 22.87 -14.86 -4.16
N VAL A 226 22.75 -14.36 -5.39
CA VAL A 226 22.18 -15.12 -6.51
C VAL A 226 23.12 -16.24 -6.94
N GLU A 227 24.43 -15.98 -7.04
CA GLU A 227 25.42 -17.02 -7.35
C GLU A 227 25.45 -18.13 -6.29
N GLU A 228 25.40 -17.77 -5.00
CA GLU A 228 25.29 -18.70 -3.88
C GLU A 228 23.99 -19.52 -3.96
N GLN A 229 22.84 -18.86 -4.18
CA GLN A 229 21.57 -19.57 -4.33
C GLN A 229 21.54 -20.51 -5.52
N MET A 230 22.20 -20.18 -6.63
CA MET A 230 22.31 -21.07 -7.79
C MET A 230 23.22 -22.26 -7.51
N ALA A 231 24.34 -22.04 -6.81
CA ALA A 231 25.27 -23.10 -6.45
C ALA A 231 24.63 -24.10 -5.45
N ASP A 232 23.82 -23.58 -4.53
CA ASP A 232 23.12 -24.36 -3.50
C ASP A 232 21.74 -24.86 -3.97
N ALA A 233 21.30 -24.52 -5.18
CA ALA A 233 20.00 -24.92 -5.70
C ALA A 233 19.92 -26.46 -5.83
N ALA A 234 19.03 -27.08 -5.05
CA ALA A 234 18.70 -28.48 -5.25
C ALA A 234 18.02 -28.67 -6.62
N PRO A 235 18.33 -29.76 -7.35
CA PRO A 235 17.62 -30.06 -8.59
C PRO A 235 16.13 -30.19 -8.32
N ALA A 236 15.30 -29.74 -9.27
CA ALA A 236 13.87 -29.94 -9.18
C ALA A 236 13.56 -31.43 -9.01
N PRO A 237 12.69 -31.83 -8.05
CA PRO A 237 12.28 -33.22 -7.90
C PRO A 237 11.70 -33.76 -9.22
N GLN A 238 11.89 -35.05 -9.51
CA GLN A 238 11.31 -35.62 -10.72
C GLN A 238 9.77 -35.53 -10.67
N SER A 239 9.14 -35.48 -11.84
CA SER A 239 7.67 -35.44 -11.91
C SER A 239 7.09 -36.70 -11.28
N GLY A 240 6.19 -36.53 -10.31
CA GLY A 240 5.59 -37.64 -9.56
C GLY A 240 6.30 -37.99 -8.25
N ASP A 241 7.54 -37.54 -8.02
CA ASP A 241 8.28 -37.79 -6.77
C ASP A 241 7.85 -36.86 -5.62
N ARG A 242 7.00 -35.88 -5.92
CA ARG A 242 6.53 -34.90 -4.95
C ARG A 242 5.38 -35.47 -4.14
N GLU A 243 5.62 -35.73 -2.87
CA GLU A 243 4.59 -36.07 -1.91
C GLU A 243 4.37 -34.94 -0.91
N LEU A 244 3.11 -34.69 -0.54
CA LEU A 244 2.79 -33.78 0.55
C LEU A 244 2.82 -34.50 1.89
N SER A 245 3.29 -33.80 2.92
CA SER A 245 3.14 -34.28 4.29
C SER A 245 1.65 -34.34 4.67
N LEU A 246 1.31 -35.14 5.68
CA LEU A 246 -0.05 -35.21 6.20
C LEU A 246 -0.56 -33.84 6.65
N GLU A 247 0.31 -33.03 7.28
CA GLU A 247 -0.04 -31.68 7.71
C GLU A 247 -0.41 -30.79 6.52
N THR A 248 0.41 -30.78 5.46
CA THR A 248 0.11 -30.00 4.26
C THR A 248 -1.14 -30.51 3.54
N LEU A 249 -1.38 -31.83 3.53
CA LEU A 249 -2.63 -32.40 3.02
C LEU A 249 -3.86 -31.91 3.78
N ARG A 250 -3.77 -31.70 5.11
CA ARG A 250 -4.88 -31.12 5.89
C ARG A 250 -5.13 -29.65 5.54
N HIS A 251 -4.08 -28.88 5.27
CA HIS A 251 -4.24 -27.50 4.77
C HIS A 251 -4.89 -27.48 3.38
N VAL A 252 -4.47 -28.36 2.47
CA VAL A 252 -5.11 -28.51 1.16
C VAL A 252 -6.57 -28.92 1.30
N GLN A 253 -6.88 -29.88 2.17
CA GLN A 253 -8.26 -30.28 2.47
C GLN A 253 -9.09 -29.07 2.92
N HIS A 254 -8.57 -28.26 3.86
CA HIS A 254 -9.25 -27.05 4.32
C HIS A 254 -9.52 -26.05 3.19
N ILE A 255 -8.55 -25.84 2.30
CA ILE A 255 -8.72 -24.94 1.14
C ILE A 255 -9.76 -25.47 0.15
N ILE A 256 -9.77 -26.79 -0.07
CA ILE A 256 -10.78 -27.46 -0.90
C ILE A 256 -12.18 -27.30 -0.28
N GLU A 257 -12.33 -27.58 1.02
CA GLU A 257 -13.59 -27.43 1.74
C GLU A 257 -14.08 -25.99 1.70
N ARG A 258 -13.18 -25.01 1.87
CA ARG A 258 -13.49 -23.58 1.67
C ARG A 258 -14.01 -23.30 0.26
N GLY A 259 -13.40 -23.84 -0.79
CA GLY A 259 -13.87 -23.68 -2.17
C GLY A 259 -15.19 -24.42 -2.46
N LEU A 260 -15.43 -25.56 -1.81
CA LEU A 260 -16.66 -26.34 -1.95
C LEU A 260 -17.83 -25.81 -1.10
N SER A 261 -17.56 -24.90 -0.16
CA SER A 261 -18.60 -24.28 0.67
C SER A 261 -19.70 -23.64 -0.19
N PRO A 262 -20.98 -23.70 0.26
CA PRO A 262 -22.10 -23.14 -0.49
C PRO A 262 -21.86 -21.70 -0.95
N ARG A 263 -22.49 -21.32 -2.06
CA ARG A 263 -22.31 -20.01 -2.70
C ARG A 263 -22.44 -18.84 -1.73
N ASP A 264 -23.41 -18.86 -0.83
CA ASP A 264 -23.67 -17.77 0.11
C ASP A 264 -23.05 -18.00 1.50
N ASP A 265 -22.30 -19.08 1.68
CA ASP A 265 -21.59 -19.39 2.91
C ASP A 265 -20.20 -18.76 2.92
N PHE A 266 -19.95 -17.93 3.94
CA PHE A 266 -18.69 -17.25 4.17
C PHE A 266 -18.07 -17.61 5.53
N SER A 267 -18.56 -18.65 6.20
CA SER A 267 -18.06 -19.09 7.51
C SER A 267 -16.57 -19.46 7.51
N PHE A 268 -16.04 -19.88 6.37
CA PHE A 268 -14.61 -20.18 6.18
C PHE A 268 -13.74 -18.95 5.86
N HIS A 269 -14.30 -17.75 5.83
CA HIS A 269 -13.63 -16.53 5.42
C HIS A 269 -13.65 -15.50 6.55
N ASP A 270 -12.55 -14.78 6.70
CA ASP A 270 -12.50 -13.64 7.61
C ASP A 270 -13.16 -12.44 6.94
N VAL A 271 -14.36 -12.08 7.40
CA VAL A 271 -15.13 -10.95 6.85
C VAL A 271 -14.73 -9.68 7.58
N ILE A 272 -13.60 -9.09 7.19
CA ILE A 272 -13.03 -7.89 7.83
C ILE A 272 -13.49 -6.63 7.10
N ASP A 273 -13.08 -6.48 5.84
CA ASP A 273 -13.42 -5.35 4.98
C ASP A 273 -13.57 -5.81 3.51
N GLN A 274 -13.89 -4.91 2.57
CA GLN A 274 -13.97 -5.23 1.14
C GLN A 274 -13.17 -4.26 0.27
N PHE A 275 -12.38 -3.35 0.85
CA PHE A 275 -11.65 -2.34 0.09
C PHE A 275 -10.14 -2.63 0.05
N GLN A 276 -9.59 -3.15 1.14
CA GLN A 276 -8.17 -3.36 1.37
C GLN A 276 -7.80 -4.84 1.33
N THR A 277 -6.59 -5.15 1.82
CA THR A 277 -5.99 -6.49 1.85
C THR A 277 -6.78 -7.52 2.67
N GLY A 278 -7.71 -7.08 3.54
CA GLY A 278 -8.62 -7.97 4.28
C GLY A 278 -9.81 -8.45 3.46
N ALA A 279 -9.95 -8.01 2.20
CA ALA A 279 -11.09 -8.37 1.38
C ALA A 279 -11.18 -9.86 1.07
N ILE A 280 -12.41 -10.39 1.09
CA ILE A 280 -12.71 -11.80 0.80
C ILE A 280 -12.20 -12.20 -0.59
N ARG A 281 -12.18 -11.27 -1.57
CA ARG A 281 -11.65 -11.55 -2.91
C ARG A 281 -10.22 -12.08 -2.87
N TYR A 282 -9.36 -11.53 -2.02
CA TYR A 282 -7.97 -12.00 -1.89
C TYR A 282 -7.89 -13.39 -1.27
N GLN A 283 -8.76 -13.69 -0.32
CA GLN A 283 -8.85 -15.04 0.25
C GLN A 283 -9.30 -16.06 -0.81
N LEU A 284 -10.24 -15.67 -1.68
CA LEU A 284 -10.71 -16.51 -2.79
C LEU A 284 -9.65 -16.70 -3.89
N TYR A 285 -8.89 -15.65 -4.23
CA TYR A 285 -7.79 -15.74 -5.17
C TYR A 285 -6.66 -16.62 -4.62
N GLY A 286 -6.30 -16.44 -3.34
CA GLY A 286 -5.35 -17.32 -2.68
C GLY A 286 -5.80 -18.79 -2.65
N THR A 287 -7.10 -19.05 -2.53
CA THR A 287 -7.65 -20.41 -2.70
C THR A 287 -7.40 -20.95 -4.11
N ILE A 288 -7.67 -20.17 -5.16
CA ILE A 288 -7.45 -20.60 -6.55
C ILE A 288 -5.96 -20.82 -6.81
N ASP A 289 -5.09 -19.93 -6.36
CA ASP A 289 -3.64 -20.01 -6.54
C ASP A 289 -3.07 -21.27 -5.87
N ALA A 290 -3.43 -21.50 -4.60
CA ALA A 290 -2.96 -22.67 -3.85
C ALA A 290 -3.43 -23.99 -4.50
N LEU A 291 -4.69 -24.06 -4.93
CA LEU A 291 -5.23 -25.27 -5.57
C LEU A 291 -4.63 -25.49 -6.97
N SER A 292 -4.35 -24.41 -7.71
CA SER A 292 -3.73 -24.50 -9.04
C SER A 292 -2.29 -24.98 -8.95
N LEU A 293 -1.52 -24.47 -7.98
CA LEU A 293 -0.16 -24.95 -7.70
C LEU A 293 -0.16 -26.42 -7.24
N TYR A 294 -1.11 -26.79 -6.37
CA TYR A 294 -1.28 -28.17 -5.93
C TYR A 294 -1.60 -29.10 -7.11
N GLN A 295 -2.55 -28.73 -7.96
CA GLN A 295 -2.91 -29.51 -9.15
C GLN A 295 -1.73 -29.62 -10.12
N CYS A 296 -1.03 -28.52 -10.41
CA CYS A 296 0.08 -28.51 -11.36
C CYS A 296 1.25 -29.40 -10.92
N HIS A 297 1.61 -29.36 -9.63
CA HIS A 297 2.85 -29.96 -9.16
C HIS A 297 2.71 -31.33 -8.47
N TYR A 298 1.57 -31.61 -7.85
CA TYR A 298 1.38 -32.81 -7.04
C TYR A 298 0.34 -33.76 -7.63
N VAL A 299 -0.75 -33.22 -8.19
CA VAL A 299 -1.90 -34.04 -8.62
C VAL A 299 -2.46 -33.62 -9.97
N PRO A 300 -1.68 -33.67 -11.07
CA PRO A 300 -2.11 -33.17 -12.37
C PRO A 300 -3.35 -33.89 -12.93
N GLY A 301 -3.58 -35.14 -12.55
CA GLY A 301 -4.78 -35.89 -12.93
C GLY A 301 -6.04 -35.53 -12.12
N PHE A 302 -5.91 -34.81 -11.01
CA PHE A 302 -6.98 -34.63 -10.04
C PHE A 302 -7.86 -33.41 -10.35
N HIS A 303 -8.81 -33.59 -11.27
CA HIS A 303 -9.71 -32.54 -11.75
C HIS A 303 -11.08 -32.51 -11.06
N GLY A 304 -11.40 -33.49 -10.21
CA GLY A 304 -12.75 -33.69 -9.68
C GLY A 304 -13.23 -32.53 -8.78
N TYR A 305 -13.24 -32.77 -7.47
CA TYR A 305 -13.71 -31.74 -6.54
C TYR A 305 -12.73 -30.55 -6.43
N LEU A 306 -11.46 -30.71 -6.82
CA LEU A 306 -10.49 -29.60 -6.89
C LEU A 306 -10.91 -28.55 -7.93
N SER A 307 -11.14 -28.94 -9.19
CA SER A 307 -11.54 -27.96 -10.20
C SER A 307 -12.92 -27.38 -9.90
N LYS A 308 -13.81 -28.16 -9.28
CA LYS A 308 -15.10 -27.62 -8.78
C LYS A 308 -14.91 -26.57 -7.68
N ALA A 309 -13.97 -26.78 -6.75
CA ALA A 309 -13.63 -25.81 -5.71
C ALA A 309 -13.10 -24.50 -6.33
N CYS A 310 -12.22 -24.58 -7.34
CA CYS A 310 -11.75 -23.40 -8.07
C CYS A 310 -12.89 -22.66 -8.79
N GLN A 311 -13.77 -23.37 -9.50
CA GLN A 311 -14.94 -22.78 -10.16
C GLN A 311 -15.87 -22.07 -9.17
N ASN A 312 -16.16 -22.73 -8.05
CA ASN A 312 -16.99 -22.14 -6.99
C ASN A 312 -16.34 -20.89 -6.39
N ALA A 313 -15.02 -20.89 -6.18
CA ALA A 313 -14.29 -19.72 -5.68
C ALA A 313 -14.39 -18.54 -6.67
N ILE A 314 -14.24 -18.80 -7.98
CA ILE A 314 -14.45 -17.81 -9.04
C ILE A 314 -15.88 -17.28 -8.99
N GLU A 315 -16.88 -18.16 -9.01
CA GLU A 315 -18.29 -17.78 -8.98
C GLU A 315 -18.67 -16.98 -7.72
N LYS A 316 -18.06 -17.32 -6.58
CA LYS A 316 -18.23 -16.61 -5.30
C LYS A 316 -17.59 -15.22 -5.39
N SER A 317 -16.39 -15.10 -5.97
CA SER A 317 -15.68 -13.83 -6.17
C SER A 317 -16.50 -12.81 -6.98
N LEU A 318 -17.27 -13.27 -7.96
CA LEU A 318 -18.10 -12.42 -8.83
C LEU A 318 -19.43 -11.99 -8.20
N GLN A 319 -19.73 -12.39 -6.97
CA GLN A 319 -20.96 -11.99 -6.31
C GLN A 319 -21.02 -10.49 -6.05
N LYS A 320 -22.22 -9.93 -6.14
CA LYS A 320 -22.49 -8.53 -5.80
C LYS A 320 -21.98 -8.16 -4.41
N ARG A 321 -22.08 -9.05 -3.42
CA ARG A 321 -21.57 -8.81 -2.06
C ARG A 321 -20.08 -8.45 -2.08
N ILE A 322 -19.29 -9.17 -2.87
CA ILE A 322 -17.84 -9.00 -2.94
C ILE A 322 -17.49 -7.86 -3.89
N MET A 323 -18.18 -7.73 -5.02
CA MET A 323 -17.87 -6.73 -6.06
C MET A 323 -18.44 -5.33 -5.76
N SER A 324 -19.39 -5.20 -4.82
CA SER A 324 -20.09 -3.93 -4.57
C SER A 324 -19.18 -2.81 -4.05
N TYR A 325 -18.01 -3.12 -3.49
CA TYR A 325 -17.05 -2.10 -3.07
C TYR A 325 -16.63 -1.20 -4.24
N TRP A 326 -16.51 -1.77 -5.44
CA TRP A 326 -16.11 -1.06 -6.65
C TRP A 326 -17.06 0.07 -7.02
N LYS A 327 -18.36 -0.13 -6.77
CA LYS A 327 -19.36 0.93 -6.93
C LYS A 327 -19.03 2.13 -6.05
N TRP A 328 -18.71 1.88 -4.78
CA TRP A 328 -18.43 2.95 -3.82
C TRP A 328 -17.09 3.63 -4.09
N GLU A 329 -16.07 2.86 -4.45
CA GLU A 329 -14.78 3.40 -4.89
C GLU A 329 -14.94 4.24 -6.17
N SER A 330 -15.77 3.80 -7.12
CA SER A 330 -16.04 4.55 -8.35
C SER A 330 -16.77 5.87 -8.09
N ILE A 331 -17.76 5.86 -7.20
CA ILE A 331 -18.52 7.06 -6.84
C ILE A 331 -17.63 8.04 -6.07
N PHE A 332 -16.97 7.59 -5.00
CA PHE A 332 -16.27 8.48 -4.08
C PHE A 332 -14.80 8.72 -4.44
N GLY A 333 -14.17 7.83 -5.19
CA GLY A 333 -12.78 7.94 -5.65
C GLY A 333 -12.65 8.51 -7.06
N ARG A 334 -13.57 8.15 -7.96
CA ARG A 334 -13.47 8.49 -9.39
C ARG A 334 -14.59 9.40 -9.88
N PHE A 335 -15.54 9.77 -9.01
CA PHE A 335 -16.71 10.58 -9.36
C PHE A 335 -17.53 10.00 -10.53
N THR A 336 -17.56 8.68 -10.67
CA THR A 336 -18.30 7.98 -11.73
C THR A 336 -19.67 7.52 -11.21
N LEU A 337 -20.74 8.08 -11.77
CA LEU A 337 -22.13 7.89 -11.28
C LEU A 337 -23.01 7.01 -12.17
N SER A 338 -22.52 6.54 -13.32
CA SER A 338 -23.33 5.85 -14.33
C SER A 338 -22.81 4.47 -14.74
N ASP A 339 -21.49 4.29 -14.80
CA ASP A 339 -20.85 3.02 -15.19
C ASP A 339 -19.84 2.60 -14.13
N TRP A 340 -20.26 1.68 -13.26
CA TRP A 340 -19.42 1.07 -12.22
C TRP A 340 -19.15 -0.41 -12.52
N ASP A 341 -19.09 -0.78 -13.80
CA ASP A 341 -18.67 -2.12 -14.20
C ASP A 341 -17.16 -2.30 -13.92
N PRO A 342 -16.76 -3.22 -13.01
CA PRO A 342 -15.36 -3.44 -12.72
C PRO A 342 -14.57 -4.00 -13.90
N ILE A 343 -15.21 -4.63 -14.90
CA ILE A 343 -14.49 -5.32 -15.97
C ILE A 343 -14.04 -4.35 -17.09
N LYS A 344 -14.72 -3.22 -17.26
CA LYS A 344 -14.49 -2.34 -18.41
C LYS A 344 -13.21 -1.51 -18.33
N LYS A 345 -12.82 -1.05 -17.14
CA LYS A 345 -11.71 -0.09 -17.01
C LYS A 345 -11.08 -0.09 -15.62
N ASP A 346 -9.74 -0.05 -15.58
CA ASP A 346 -8.92 0.31 -14.42
C ASP A 346 -9.09 -0.60 -13.19
N ALA A 347 -9.66 -1.81 -13.33
CA ALA A 347 -9.71 -2.85 -12.30
C ALA A 347 -8.73 -3.98 -12.66
N LEU A 348 -7.44 -3.65 -12.65
CA LEU A 348 -6.36 -4.58 -13.01
C LEU A 348 -6.34 -5.84 -12.13
N GLU A 349 -6.93 -5.79 -10.93
CA GLU A 349 -7.09 -6.96 -10.04
C GLU A 349 -8.14 -7.99 -10.52
N PHE A 350 -8.98 -7.67 -11.51
CA PHE A 350 -10.09 -8.55 -11.96
C PHE A 350 -9.99 -9.01 -13.41
N VAL A 351 -9.18 -8.34 -14.22
CA VAL A 351 -9.10 -8.63 -15.64
C VAL A 351 -7.89 -9.54 -15.88
N ILE A 352 -8.16 -10.79 -16.27
CA ILE A 352 -7.18 -11.60 -16.99
C ILE A 352 -7.01 -10.93 -18.36
N ASP A 353 -5.94 -10.14 -18.48
CA ASP A 353 -5.63 -9.35 -19.68
C ASP A 353 -5.19 -10.28 -20.83
N ASP A 354 -5.72 -10.06 -22.03
CA ASP A 354 -5.29 -10.72 -23.27
C ASP A 354 -4.05 -10.05 -23.89
N GLY A 355 -3.42 -9.14 -23.14
CA GLY A 355 -2.16 -8.47 -23.49
C GLY A 355 -2.33 -7.30 -24.46
N LYS A 356 -3.55 -6.88 -24.78
CA LYS A 356 -3.80 -5.84 -25.81
C LYS A 356 -4.12 -4.46 -25.26
N HIS A 357 -4.30 -4.30 -23.94
CA HIS A 357 -4.93 -3.10 -23.38
C HIS A 357 -4.01 -2.14 -22.63
N TYR A 358 -2.70 -2.36 -22.60
CA TYR A 358 -1.75 -1.34 -22.14
C TYR A 358 -1.56 -0.24 -23.18
N LYS A 359 -2.50 0.71 -23.26
CA LYS A 359 -2.13 2.09 -23.55
C LYS A 359 -1.77 2.76 -22.24
N THR A 360 -0.48 2.79 -21.95
CA THR A 360 0.12 3.71 -20.98
C THR A 360 -0.39 5.13 -21.28
N ASN A 361 -1.11 5.73 -20.34
CA ASN A 361 -1.34 7.17 -20.28
C ASN A 361 -0.53 7.75 -19.12
#